data_AF-A0AAD7ZKH1-F1
#
_entry.id   AF-A0AAD7ZKH1-F1
#
_cell.length_a   1.000
_cell.length_b   1.000
_cell.length_c   1.000
_cell.angle_alpha   90.00
_cell.angle_beta   90.00
_cell.angle_gamma   90.00
#
_symmetry.space_group_name_H-M   'P 1'
#
loop_
_entity.id
_entity.type
_entity.pdbx_description
1 polymer ?
#
loop_
_entity_poly.entity_id
_entity_poly.type
_entity_poly.pdbx_seq_one_letter_code
_entity_poly.pdbx_strand_id
1 'polypeptide(L)'
;LLFHRAVLMSGSGLSPWALVENPARYAQQVARHANCSPDLPHPHLLKCLRERPLEALLTTPIEAPEFSSAFGPSIDGVVIDNGEPPSGGGNSGSNSGGDSSLRYASIAGFNTLNSVLLRKSVVSKLSRYDLLLGVVKAEAYFAFSGEDVQYGIEADRRSRILRTFVRNTYRFHLSEILATIVNEYTDWERPVQHPINIRDETLEALSDAQVVAPVVHTADLHSAARRNSYLYVFDYQTKFGDYPQLRN
;
A
#
# COMPACT_ATOMS: atom_id res chain seq x y z
N LEU A 1 -0.10 -7.29 27.89
CA LEU A 1 0.09 -7.32 26.41
C LEU A 1 -0.97 -8.25 25.86
N LEU A 2 -1.63 -7.91 24.74
CA LEU A 2 -2.67 -8.77 24.15
C LEU A 2 -2.08 -9.98 23.40
N PHE A 3 -0.82 -9.86 22.97
CA PHE A 3 -0.04 -10.91 22.32
C PHE A 3 1.46 -10.69 22.61
N HIS A 4 2.30 -11.68 22.27
CA HIS A 4 3.74 -11.64 22.57
C HIS A 4 4.63 -11.71 21.33
N ARG A 5 4.11 -12.28 20.24
CA ARG A 5 4.84 -12.51 19.00
C ARG A 5 3.94 -12.23 17.81
N ALA A 6 4.53 -11.86 16.70
CA ALA A 6 3.84 -11.68 15.43
C ALA A 6 4.60 -12.37 14.30
N VAL A 7 3.86 -12.88 13.32
CA VAL A 7 4.39 -13.41 12.07
C VAL A 7 3.81 -12.59 10.93
N LEU A 8 4.66 -11.98 10.12
CA LEU A 8 4.29 -11.18 8.95
C LEU A 8 4.68 -11.94 7.69
N MET A 9 3.70 -12.28 6.87
CA MET A 9 3.90 -13.05 5.63
C MET A 9 3.53 -12.15 4.45
N SER A 10 4.50 -11.83 3.59
CA SER A 10 4.29 -11.06 2.35
C SER A 10 3.56 -9.72 2.56
N GLY A 11 3.91 -9.00 3.63
CA GLY A 11 3.28 -7.71 3.90
C GLY A 11 3.90 -6.92 5.04
N SER A 12 3.84 -5.59 4.91
CA SER A 12 4.25 -4.65 5.95
C SER A 12 3.27 -3.47 6.00
N GLY A 13 3.15 -2.83 7.17
CA GLY A 13 2.48 -1.53 7.28
C GLY A 13 3.17 -0.42 6.48
N LEU A 14 4.41 -0.61 6.04
CA LEU A 14 5.16 0.31 5.17
C LEU A 14 4.89 0.10 3.68
N SER A 15 4.14 -0.94 3.30
CA SER A 15 3.81 -1.19 1.90
C SER A 15 2.93 -0.07 1.32
N PRO A 16 3.09 0.31 0.03
CA PRO A 16 2.32 1.39 -0.60
C PRO A 16 0.80 1.24 -0.50
N TRP A 17 0.30 0.00 -0.47
CA TRP A 17 -1.11 -0.35 -0.44
C TRP A 17 -1.68 -0.51 0.99
N ALA A 18 -0.85 -0.39 2.04
CA ALA A 18 -1.25 -0.68 3.42
C ALA A 18 -2.17 0.38 4.05
N LEU A 19 -2.15 1.62 3.54
CA LEU A 19 -2.96 2.73 4.01
C LEU A 19 -3.73 3.38 2.86
N VAL A 20 -4.97 3.76 3.13
CA VAL A 20 -5.83 4.44 2.15
C VAL A 20 -5.47 5.92 2.08
N GLU A 21 -5.20 6.42 0.87
CA GLU A 21 -4.82 7.82 0.67
C GLU A 21 -5.99 8.79 0.92
N ASN A 22 -7.17 8.50 0.37
CA ASN A 22 -8.33 9.40 0.43
C ASN A 22 -9.61 8.67 0.90
N PRO A 23 -9.68 8.22 2.18
CA PRO A 23 -10.82 7.45 2.68
C PRO A 23 -12.13 8.24 2.63
N ALA A 24 -12.09 9.57 2.84
CA ALA A 24 -13.26 10.44 2.78
C ALA A 24 -13.90 10.47 1.38
N ARG A 25 -13.08 10.44 0.31
CA ARG A 25 -13.58 10.41 -1.07
C ARG A 25 -14.37 9.15 -1.35
N TYR A 26 -13.85 7.99 -0.97
CA TYR A 26 -14.55 6.71 -1.15
C TYR A 26 -15.80 6.62 -0.28
N ALA A 27 -15.76 7.13 0.96
CA ALA A 27 -16.93 7.21 1.83
C ALA A 27 -18.05 8.08 1.21
N GLN A 28 -17.71 9.21 0.57
CA GLN A 28 -18.67 10.05 -0.12
C GLN A 28 -19.27 9.36 -1.35
N GLN A 29 -18.49 8.57 -2.10
CA GLN A 29 -19.00 7.78 -3.23
C GLN A 29 -20.03 6.74 -2.77
N VAL A 30 -19.73 6.01 -1.69
CA VAL A 30 -20.68 5.07 -1.08
C VAL A 30 -21.94 5.79 -0.58
N ALA A 31 -21.78 6.93 0.09
CA ALA A 31 -22.92 7.72 0.56
C ALA A 31 -23.85 8.11 -0.59
N ARG A 32 -23.30 8.67 -1.67
CA ARG A 32 -24.09 9.08 -2.84
C ARG A 32 -24.80 7.89 -3.49
N HIS A 33 -24.11 6.75 -3.65
CA HIS A 33 -24.71 5.56 -4.25
C HIS A 33 -25.81 4.96 -3.38
N ALA A 34 -25.62 4.97 -2.06
CA ALA A 34 -26.59 4.48 -1.09
C ALA A 34 -27.71 5.49 -0.76
N ASN A 35 -27.91 6.53 -1.60
CA ASN A 35 -28.91 7.58 -1.39
C ASN A 35 -28.82 8.27 -0.01
N CYS A 36 -27.59 8.50 0.48
CA CYS A 36 -27.30 9.29 1.66
C CYS A 36 -26.54 10.56 1.23
N SER A 37 -27.02 11.74 1.61
CA SER A 37 -26.33 12.99 1.24
C SER A 37 -25.01 13.10 2.02
N PRO A 38 -23.86 13.27 1.33
CA PRO A 38 -22.56 13.42 1.99
C PRO A 38 -22.41 14.76 2.73
N ASP A 39 -23.25 15.74 2.43
CA ASP A 39 -23.23 17.06 3.07
C ASP A 39 -23.92 17.06 4.45
N LEU A 40 -24.54 15.94 4.83
CA LEU A 40 -25.13 15.77 6.15
C LEU A 40 -24.04 15.86 7.24
N PRO A 41 -24.36 16.42 8.41
CA PRO A 41 -23.50 16.30 9.58
C PRO A 41 -23.14 14.84 9.86
N HIS A 42 -21.88 14.60 10.26
CA HIS A 42 -21.31 13.26 10.40
C HIS A 42 -22.23 12.26 11.15
N PRO A 43 -22.88 12.60 12.28
CA PRO A 43 -23.79 11.68 12.98
C PRO A 43 -25.01 11.26 12.13
N HIS A 44 -25.58 12.18 11.35
CA HIS A 44 -26.75 11.92 10.51
C HIS A 44 -26.38 11.10 9.27
N LEU A 45 -25.22 11.38 8.67
CA LEU A 45 -24.69 10.57 7.57
C LEU A 45 -24.49 9.11 8.01
N LEU A 46 -23.84 8.90 9.16
CA LEU A 46 -23.62 7.55 9.69
C LEU A 46 -24.93 6.84 10.04
N LYS A 47 -25.94 7.56 10.54
CA LYS A 47 -27.26 6.99 10.78
C LYS A 47 -27.89 6.52 9.46
N CYS A 48 -27.89 7.36 8.43
CA CYS A 48 -28.42 7.01 7.10
C CYS A 48 -27.72 5.76 6.55
N LEU A 49 -26.38 5.73 6.56
CA LEU A 49 -25.61 4.59 6.05
C LEU A 49 -25.89 3.28 6.78
N ARG A 50 -26.09 3.32 8.11
CA ARG A 50 -26.43 2.13 8.91
C ARG A 50 -27.84 1.59 8.64
N GLU A 51 -28.74 2.44 8.17
CA GLU A 51 -30.12 2.07 7.84
C GLU A 51 -30.24 1.49 6.41
N ARG A 52 -29.19 1.59 5.58
CA ARG A 52 -29.18 1.02 4.22
C ARG A 52 -28.88 -0.47 4.24
N PRO A 53 -29.47 -1.26 3.33
CA PRO A 53 -29.13 -2.67 3.20
C PRO A 53 -27.66 -2.81 2.78
N LEU A 54 -26.98 -3.82 3.33
CA LEU A 54 -25.56 -4.07 3.07
C LEU A 54 -25.25 -4.19 1.58
N GLU A 55 -26.15 -4.83 0.82
CA GLU A 55 -26.00 -4.99 -0.63
C GLU A 55 -25.88 -3.64 -1.34
N ALA A 56 -26.69 -2.64 -0.97
CA ALA A 56 -26.62 -1.30 -1.57
C ALA A 56 -25.29 -0.57 -1.25
N LEU A 57 -24.62 -0.92 -0.15
CA LEU A 57 -23.29 -0.39 0.16
C LEU A 57 -22.22 -1.09 -0.69
N LEU A 58 -22.31 -2.42 -0.80
CA LEU A 58 -21.34 -3.26 -1.52
C LEU A 58 -21.42 -3.12 -3.05
N THR A 59 -22.59 -2.79 -3.61
CA THR A 59 -22.75 -2.57 -5.07
C THR A 59 -22.24 -1.22 -5.55
N THR A 60 -21.71 -0.37 -4.64
CA THR A 60 -21.14 0.91 -5.03
C THR A 60 -20.00 0.70 -6.03
N PRO A 61 -20.03 1.33 -7.22
CA PRO A 61 -18.95 1.23 -8.18
C PRO A 61 -17.74 2.03 -7.69
N ILE A 62 -16.86 1.36 -6.96
CA ILE A 62 -15.61 1.90 -6.42
C ILE A 62 -14.47 1.37 -7.29
N GLU A 63 -13.78 2.27 -7.99
CA GLU A 63 -12.56 1.94 -8.72
C GLU A 63 -11.35 2.39 -7.90
N ALA A 64 -10.63 1.42 -7.32
CA ALA A 64 -9.38 1.68 -6.62
C ALA A 64 -8.27 1.90 -7.64
N PRO A 65 -7.38 2.89 -7.45
CA PRO A 65 -6.16 3.00 -8.26
C PRO A 65 -5.34 1.71 -8.19
N GLU A 66 -4.76 1.30 -9.31
CA GLU A 66 -3.82 0.18 -9.33
C GLU A 66 -2.72 0.38 -8.28
N PHE A 67 -2.34 -0.70 -7.61
CA PHE A 67 -1.34 -0.74 -6.52
C PHE A 67 -1.72 0.03 -5.25
N SER A 68 -3.00 0.39 -5.10
CA SER A 68 -3.55 1.06 -3.91
C SER A 68 -4.82 0.39 -3.42
N SER A 69 -5.31 0.82 -2.24
CA SER A 69 -6.54 0.32 -1.62
C SER A 69 -7.58 1.44 -1.52
N ALA A 70 -8.83 1.15 -1.88
CA ALA A 70 -9.94 2.11 -1.69
C ALA A 70 -10.48 2.10 -0.25
N PHE A 71 -10.58 0.92 0.36
CA PHE A 71 -10.99 0.74 1.74
C PHE A 71 -9.96 -0.08 2.49
N GLY A 72 -9.61 0.36 3.69
CA GLY A 72 -8.53 -0.21 4.48
C GLY A 72 -8.16 0.72 5.63
N PRO A 73 -7.03 0.46 6.30
CA PRO A 73 -6.54 1.32 7.36
C PRO A 73 -6.36 2.77 6.89
N SER A 74 -6.66 3.72 7.76
CA SER A 74 -6.41 5.15 7.53
C SER A 74 -5.87 5.79 8.80
N ILE A 75 -5.24 6.96 8.65
CA ILE A 75 -4.74 7.76 9.76
C ILE A 75 -5.94 8.48 10.38
N ASP A 76 -6.38 8.03 11.55
CA ASP A 76 -7.59 8.49 12.24
C ASP A 76 -7.31 9.35 13.48
N GLY A 77 -6.06 9.40 13.94
CA GLY A 77 -5.66 10.11 15.16
C GLY A 77 -6.01 9.38 16.46
N VAL A 78 -6.58 8.17 16.39
CA VAL A 78 -6.99 7.37 17.56
C VAL A 78 -6.22 6.06 17.60
N VAL A 79 -6.34 5.25 16.55
CA VAL A 79 -5.64 3.96 16.43
C VAL A 79 -4.32 4.16 15.70
N ILE A 80 -4.34 4.92 14.60
CA ILE A 80 -3.16 5.27 13.81
C ILE A 80 -3.01 6.79 13.88
N ASP A 81 -2.12 7.20 14.76
CA ASP A 81 -1.87 8.60 15.08
C ASP A 81 -0.77 9.19 14.19
N ASN A 82 -1.03 10.37 13.62
CA ASN A 82 -0.03 11.18 12.91
C ASN A 82 0.89 11.94 13.89
N GLY A 83 0.79 11.67 15.19
CA GLY A 83 1.52 12.25 16.32
C GLY A 83 1.44 13.77 16.40
N GLU A 84 0.40 14.37 15.83
CA GLU A 84 -0.03 15.69 16.26
C GLU A 84 -0.70 15.53 17.63
N PRO A 85 -0.43 16.43 18.61
CA PRO A 85 -1.15 16.39 19.86
C PRO A 85 -2.65 16.48 19.56
N PRO A 86 -3.52 15.68 20.24
CA PRO A 86 -4.95 15.79 20.05
C PRO A 86 -5.32 17.24 20.26
N SER A 87 -5.92 17.87 19.25
CA SER A 87 -6.37 19.26 19.30
C SER A 87 -7.09 19.46 20.63
N GLY A 88 -6.41 20.07 21.59
CA GLY A 88 -6.96 20.30 22.91
C GLY A 88 -8.24 21.10 22.73
N GLY A 89 -9.25 20.81 23.53
CA GLY A 89 -10.44 21.65 23.67
C GLY A 89 -10.08 23.01 24.27
N GLY A 90 -9.30 23.79 23.53
CA GLY A 90 -8.85 25.13 23.84
C GLY A 90 -9.67 26.11 23.01
N ASN A 91 -10.60 26.75 23.69
CA ASN A 91 -11.39 27.87 23.21
C ASN A 91 -10.47 28.94 22.59
N SER A 92 -10.50 29.12 21.28
CA SER A 92 -9.87 30.25 20.60
C SER A 92 -10.70 30.58 19.37
N GLY A 93 -11.48 31.65 19.50
CA GLY A 93 -12.25 32.21 18.41
C GLY A 93 -11.33 32.69 17.31
N SER A 94 -11.44 32.06 16.14
CA SER A 94 -11.05 32.63 14.87
C SER A 94 -11.96 32.06 13.81
N ASN A 95 -12.86 32.91 13.31
CA ASN A 95 -13.74 32.64 12.19
C ASN A 95 -12.87 32.29 10.97
N SER A 96 -12.84 31.01 10.61
CA SER A 96 -12.29 30.52 9.35
C SER A 96 -12.97 29.18 9.09
N GLY A 97 -14.06 29.19 8.30
CA GLY A 97 -14.76 28.01 7.82
C GLY A 97 -13.93 27.23 6.81
N GLY A 98 -12.77 26.74 7.23
CA GLY A 98 -11.89 25.85 6.47
C GLY A 98 -12.07 24.43 6.99
N ASP A 99 -12.76 23.62 6.20
CA ASP A 99 -13.01 22.20 6.41
C ASP A 99 -11.72 21.44 6.82
N SER A 100 -11.69 20.93 8.05
CA SER A 100 -10.58 20.14 8.58
C SER A 100 -10.34 18.86 7.79
N SER A 101 -11.32 18.39 7.00
CA SER A 101 -11.17 17.23 6.11
C SER A 101 -10.21 17.47 4.94
N LEU A 102 -10.05 18.73 4.50
CA LEU A 102 -9.15 19.12 3.41
C LEU A 102 -7.67 19.09 3.81
N ARG A 103 -7.36 19.21 5.11
CA ARG A 103 -5.97 19.06 5.60
C ARG A 103 -5.53 17.60 5.69
N TYR A 104 -6.45 16.67 5.93
CA TYR A 104 -6.15 15.24 5.91
C TYR A 104 -5.90 14.69 4.50
N ALA A 105 -6.57 15.25 3.47
CA ALA A 105 -6.39 14.85 2.08
C ALA A 105 -5.02 15.24 1.47
N SER A 106 -4.35 16.27 2.00
CA SER A 106 -3.02 16.67 1.49
C SER A 106 -1.88 15.78 2.01
N ILE A 107 -2.14 14.95 3.03
CA ILE A 107 -1.09 14.29 3.81
C ILE A 107 -0.70 12.91 3.26
N ALA A 108 -1.55 12.24 2.49
CA ALA A 108 -1.35 10.82 2.23
C ALA A 108 -0.55 10.49 0.96
N GLY A 109 0.79 10.61 1.02
CA GLY A 109 1.68 9.99 0.04
C GLY A 109 2.58 8.96 0.72
N PHE A 110 3.12 8.00 -0.02
CA PHE A 110 4.08 6.99 0.48
C PHE A 110 5.21 7.62 1.33
N ASN A 111 5.72 8.79 0.93
CA ASN A 111 6.76 9.53 1.66
C ASN A 111 6.30 10.03 3.04
N THR A 112 5.02 10.33 3.22
CA THR A 112 4.45 10.73 4.52
C THR A 112 4.10 9.53 5.38
N LEU A 113 3.75 8.38 4.77
CA LEU A 113 3.59 7.13 5.52
C LEU A 113 4.89 6.74 6.22
N ASN A 114 6.01 6.88 5.50
CA ASN A 114 7.34 6.73 6.10
C ASN A 114 7.54 7.72 7.26
N SER A 115 7.14 8.99 7.13
CA SER A 115 7.32 9.95 8.23
C SER A 115 6.43 9.69 9.47
N VAL A 116 5.32 8.95 9.32
CA VAL A 116 4.43 8.56 10.43
C VAL A 116 4.85 7.22 11.05
N LEU A 117 5.11 6.20 10.23
CA LEU A 117 5.41 4.85 10.68
C LEU A 117 6.87 4.64 11.10
N LEU A 118 7.80 5.44 10.58
CA LEU A 118 9.22 5.41 11.00
C LEU A 118 9.49 6.22 12.29
N ARG A 119 8.43 6.71 12.95
CA ARG A 119 8.60 7.44 14.21
C ARG A 119 9.13 6.54 15.30
N LYS A 120 10.05 7.07 16.11
CA LYS A 120 10.63 6.37 17.26
C LYS A 120 9.58 5.76 18.20
N SER A 121 8.44 6.43 18.38
CA SER A 121 7.34 5.93 19.22
C SER A 121 6.69 4.67 18.66
N VAL A 122 6.48 4.60 17.33
CA VAL A 122 5.90 3.44 16.63
C VAL A 122 6.91 2.29 16.61
N VAL A 123 8.17 2.58 16.25
CA VAL A 123 9.25 1.58 16.27
C VAL A 123 9.45 1.02 17.68
N SER A 124 9.35 1.86 18.73
CA SER A 124 9.41 1.39 20.12
C SER A 124 8.24 0.47 20.48
N LYS A 125 7.01 0.74 19.98
CA LYS A 125 5.88 -0.18 20.17
C LYS A 125 6.11 -1.52 19.43
N LEU A 126 6.66 -1.49 18.22
CA LEU A 126 6.99 -2.69 17.44
C LEU A 126 8.03 -3.56 18.17
N SER A 127 9.07 -2.94 18.74
CA SER A 127 10.13 -3.63 19.50
C SER A 127 9.65 -4.36 20.77
N ARG A 128 8.38 -4.27 21.14
CA ARG A 128 7.82 -4.99 22.30
C ARG A 128 7.49 -6.45 22.00
N TYR A 129 7.52 -6.87 20.75
CA TYR A 129 7.14 -8.22 20.32
C TYR A 129 8.30 -8.94 19.64
N ASP A 130 8.35 -10.27 19.69
CA ASP A 130 9.26 -11.01 18.79
C ASP A 130 8.61 -11.09 17.41
N LEU A 131 9.42 -10.97 16.35
CA LEU A 131 8.92 -10.85 14.99
C LEU A 131 9.57 -11.86 14.05
N LEU A 132 8.76 -12.62 13.33
CA LEU A 132 9.15 -13.39 12.15
C LEU A 132 8.53 -12.72 10.93
N LEU A 133 9.33 -12.34 9.95
CA LEU A 133 8.87 -11.77 8.68
C LEU A 133 9.30 -12.68 7.54
N GLY A 134 8.60 -12.63 6.42
CA GLY A 134 9.14 -13.20 5.20
C GLY A 134 8.37 -12.83 3.97
N VAL A 135 9.00 -13.15 2.85
CA VAL A 135 8.56 -12.81 1.50
C VAL A 135 8.65 -14.04 0.62
N VAL A 136 7.95 -14.02 -0.52
CA VAL A 136 8.09 -14.99 -1.60
C VAL A 136 8.93 -14.39 -2.73
N LYS A 137 9.47 -15.24 -3.62
CA LYS A 137 10.27 -14.78 -4.76
C LYS A 137 9.46 -13.93 -5.77
N ALA A 138 8.17 -14.21 -5.94
CA ALA A 138 7.30 -13.54 -6.92
C ALA A 138 6.07 -12.96 -6.24
N GLU A 139 6.22 -11.80 -5.58
CA GLU A 139 5.16 -11.14 -4.81
C GLU A 139 4.11 -10.47 -5.71
N ALA A 140 4.55 -9.82 -6.78
CA ALA A 140 3.70 -9.04 -7.67
C ALA A 140 3.10 -9.85 -8.83
N TYR A 141 2.99 -11.19 -8.69
CA TYR A 141 2.54 -12.08 -9.75
C TYR A 141 1.12 -11.72 -10.26
N PHE A 142 0.24 -11.29 -9.37
CA PHE A 142 -1.13 -10.91 -9.71
C PHE A 142 -1.26 -9.58 -10.48
N ALA A 143 -0.16 -8.86 -10.72
CA ALA A 143 -0.16 -7.68 -11.59
C ALA A 143 -0.23 -8.04 -13.10
N PHE A 144 -0.11 -9.33 -13.44
CA PHE A 144 -0.05 -9.82 -14.81
C PHE A 144 -1.32 -10.62 -15.16
N SER A 145 -1.79 -10.49 -16.40
CA SER A 145 -2.87 -11.35 -16.91
C SER A 145 -2.35 -12.74 -17.28
N GLY A 146 -3.26 -13.68 -17.52
CA GLY A 146 -2.88 -15.04 -17.96
C GLY A 146 -2.08 -15.04 -19.26
N GLU A 147 -2.39 -14.14 -20.21
CA GLU A 147 -1.64 -14.02 -21.47
C GLU A 147 -0.22 -13.51 -21.24
N ASP A 148 -0.06 -12.51 -20.36
CA ASP A 148 1.25 -11.97 -20.01
C ASP A 148 2.15 -12.99 -19.34
N VAL A 149 1.56 -13.79 -18.46
CA VAL A 149 2.23 -14.90 -17.80
C VAL A 149 2.67 -15.94 -18.83
N GLN A 150 1.82 -16.26 -19.82
CA GLN A 150 2.15 -17.32 -20.78
C GLN A 150 3.17 -16.88 -21.83
N TYR A 151 3.01 -15.68 -22.40
CA TYR A 151 3.78 -15.24 -23.56
C TYR A 151 4.84 -14.18 -23.23
N GLY A 152 4.84 -13.64 -22.01
CA GLY A 152 5.66 -12.50 -21.63
C GLY A 152 4.99 -11.17 -21.96
N ILE A 153 5.74 -10.08 -21.83
CA ILE A 153 5.23 -8.72 -22.08
C ILE A 153 6.18 -7.94 -22.98
N GLU A 154 5.63 -7.00 -23.72
CA GLU A 154 6.42 -6.04 -24.50
C GLU A 154 6.88 -4.85 -23.65
N ALA A 155 7.91 -4.14 -24.14
CA ALA A 155 8.48 -2.95 -23.49
C ALA A 155 7.44 -1.84 -23.25
N ASP A 156 6.47 -1.69 -24.16
CA ASP A 156 5.38 -0.72 -24.03
C ASP A 156 4.46 -1.06 -22.86
N ARG A 157 4.15 -2.36 -22.69
CA ARG A 157 3.33 -2.84 -21.57
C ARG A 157 4.06 -2.68 -20.24
N ARG A 158 5.35 -3.03 -20.18
CA ARG A 158 6.23 -2.74 -19.02
C ARG A 158 6.21 -1.26 -18.66
N SER A 159 6.42 -0.39 -19.63
CA SER A 159 6.46 1.06 -19.42
C SER A 159 5.13 1.61 -18.90
N ARG A 160 3.99 1.05 -19.35
CA ARG A 160 2.66 1.41 -18.85
C ARG A 160 2.50 1.02 -17.38
N ILE A 161 2.80 -0.24 -17.05
CA ILE A 161 2.66 -0.77 -15.68
C ILE A 161 3.53 0.03 -14.70
N LEU A 162 4.82 0.20 -15.00
CA LEU A 162 5.75 0.93 -14.13
C LEU A 162 5.35 2.41 -13.99
N ARG A 163 4.89 3.04 -15.07
CA ARG A 163 4.39 4.43 -15.00
C ARG A 163 3.16 4.55 -14.12
N THR A 164 2.21 3.61 -14.22
CA THR A 164 1.02 3.60 -13.36
C THR A 164 1.41 3.40 -11.89
N PHE A 165 2.30 2.43 -11.61
CA PHE A 165 2.82 2.21 -10.26
C PHE A 165 3.47 3.46 -9.68
N VAL A 166 4.38 4.10 -10.42
CA VAL A 166 5.09 5.30 -9.95
C VAL A 166 4.12 6.46 -9.74
N ARG A 167 3.16 6.67 -10.64
CA ARG A 167 2.18 7.76 -10.54
C ARG A 167 1.23 7.60 -9.35
N ASN A 168 0.83 6.36 -9.05
CA ASN A 168 -0.11 6.08 -7.97
C ASN A 168 0.58 6.00 -6.59
N THR A 169 1.90 5.74 -6.55
CA THR A 169 2.67 5.59 -5.31
C THR A 169 3.39 6.87 -4.88
N TYR A 170 3.97 7.59 -5.84
CA TYR A 170 4.82 8.76 -5.58
C TYR A 170 4.17 10.06 -6.06
N ARG A 171 4.54 11.17 -5.42
CA ARG A 171 4.01 12.51 -5.75
C ARG A 171 4.99 13.40 -6.51
N PHE A 172 6.29 13.16 -6.38
CA PHE A 172 7.36 14.02 -6.90
C PHE A 172 8.38 13.19 -7.69
N HIS A 173 9.10 13.84 -8.62
CA HIS A 173 10.20 13.25 -9.41
C HIS A 173 9.83 11.96 -10.16
N LEU A 174 8.60 11.90 -10.70
CA LEU A 174 8.08 10.67 -11.31
C LEU A 174 8.92 10.21 -12.52
N SER A 175 9.43 11.15 -13.32
CA SER A 175 10.29 10.87 -14.46
C SER A 175 11.62 10.22 -14.07
N GLU A 176 12.26 10.75 -13.04
CA GLU A 176 13.57 10.34 -12.57
C GLU A 176 13.47 9.00 -11.83
N ILE A 177 12.44 8.82 -11.01
CA ILE A 177 12.15 7.54 -10.35
C ILE A 177 11.91 6.46 -11.40
N LEU A 178 11.05 6.72 -12.40
CA LEU A 178 10.78 5.75 -13.47
C LEU A 178 12.05 5.40 -14.25
N ALA A 179 12.88 6.37 -14.59
CA ALA A 179 14.13 6.12 -15.30
C ALA A 179 15.10 5.26 -14.47
N THR A 180 15.17 5.50 -13.17
CA THR A 180 16.01 4.72 -12.24
C THR A 180 15.53 3.28 -12.14
N ILE A 181 14.21 3.05 -12.02
CA ILE A 181 13.63 1.69 -11.97
C ILE A 181 13.92 0.95 -13.28
N VAL A 182 13.72 1.59 -14.42
CA VAL A 182 14.01 0.95 -15.72
C VAL A 182 15.50 0.64 -15.84
N ASN A 183 16.38 1.53 -15.39
CA ASN A 183 17.82 1.30 -15.45
C ASN A 183 18.28 0.13 -14.57
N GLU A 184 17.74 0.03 -13.35
CA GLU A 184 18.13 -1.01 -12.38
C GLU A 184 17.64 -2.40 -12.81
N TYR A 185 16.38 -2.51 -13.23
CA TYR A 185 15.75 -3.79 -13.58
C TYR A 185 15.83 -4.10 -15.08
N THR A 186 16.88 -3.66 -15.76
CA THR A 186 17.13 -4.09 -17.15
C THR A 186 18.46 -4.80 -17.20
N ASP A 187 18.46 -6.06 -17.65
CA ASP A 187 19.70 -6.79 -17.89
C ASP A 187 20.42 -6.22 -19.13
N TRP A 188 21.34 -5.29 -18.90
CA TRP A 188 22.14 -4.65 -19.94
C TRP A 188 23.17 -5.59 -20.58
N GLU A 189 23.44 -6.77 -20.02
CA GLU A 189 24.33 -7.76 -20.63
C GLU A 189 23.70 -8.41 -21.87
N ARG A 190 22.35 -8.36 -21.97
CA ARG A 190 21.59 -8.93 -23.08
C ARG A 190 21.06 -7.83 -24.02
N PRO A 191 21.58 -7.72 -25.26
CA PRO A 191 21.14 -6.68 -26.19
C PRO A 191 19.75 -6.93 -26.76
N VAL A 192 19.29 -8.18 -26.80
CA VAL A 192 17.95 -8.56 -27.27
C VAL A 192 17.13 -9.01 -26.08
N GLN A 193 16.11 -8.22 -25.77
CA GLN A 193 15.20 -8.49 -24.65
C GLN A 193 14.03 -9.35 -25.12
N HIS A 194 13.98 -10.59 -24.61
CA HIS A 194 12.85 -11.50 -24.86
C HIS A 194 11.65 -11.09 -23.99
N PRO A 195 10.39 -11.17 -24.49
CA PRO A 195 9.20 -10.76 -23.74
C PRO A 195 9.07 -11.40 -22.34
N ILE A 196 9.55 -12.63 -22.18
CA ILE A 196 9.59 -13.34 -20.88
C ILE A 196 10.56 -12.66 -19.90
N ASN A 197 11.74 -12.22 -20.36
CA ASN A 197 12.70 -11.53 -19.49
C ASN A 197 12.14 -10.18 -19.06
N ILE A 198 11.52 -9.43 -19.99
CA ILE A 198 10.87 -8.15 -19.69
C ILE A 198 9.77 -8.35 -18.64
N ARG A 199 8.99 -9.44 -18.73
CA ARG A 199 7.97 -9.80 -17.74
C ARG A 199 8.62 -10.06 -16.38
N ASP A 200 9.64 -10.90 -16.33
CA ASP A 200 10.29 -11.31 -15.08
C ASP A 200 11.00 -10.13 -14.39
N GLU A 201 11.69 -9.28 -15.15
CA GLU A 201 12.28 -8.02 -14.67
C GLU A 201 11.21 -7.06 -14.11
N THR A 202 10.07 -6.96 -14.79
CA THR A 202 8.96 -6.10 -14.32
C THR A 202 8.32 -6.68 -13.06
N LEU A 203 8.19 -8.01 -13.00
CA LEU A 203 7.68 -8.73 -11.83
C LEU A 203 8.59 -8.51 -10.63
N GLU A 204 9.91 -8.60 -10.81
CA GLU A 204 10.91 -8.35 -9.77
C GLU A 204 10.82 -6.92 -9.27
N ALA A 205 10.82 -5.92 -10.17
CA ALA A 205 10.71 -4.51 -9.83
C ALA A 205 9.47 -4.19 -8.99
N LEU A 206 8.33 -4.76 -9.36
CA LEU A 206 7.07 -4.56 -8.63
C LEU A 206 7.04 -5.31 -7.31
N SER A 207 7.59 -6.53 -7.26
CA SER A 207 7.67 -7.35 -6.05
C SER A 207 8.51 -6.64 -4.99
N ASP A 208 9.65 -6.09 -5.42
CA ASP A 208 10.56 -5.38 -4.56
C ASP A 208 9.95 -4.10 -4.02
N ALA A 209 9.36 -3.28 -4.89
CA ALA A 209 8.80 -2.00 -4.48
C ALA A 209 7.55 -2.15 -3.58
N GLN A 210 6.70 -3.16 -3.81
CA GLN A 210 5.44 -3.30 -3.08
C GLN A 210 5.58 -4.08 -1.78
N VAL A 211 6.46 -5.08 -1.73
CA VAL A 211 6.51 -6.04 -0.61
C VAL A 211 7.92 -6.22 -0.08
N VAL A 212 8.91 -6.57 -0.89
CA VAL A 212 10.23 -6.96 -0.37
C VAL A 212 10.92 -5.80 0.33
N ALA A 213 11.07 -4.65 -0.32
CA ALA A 213 11.73 -3.50 0.28
C ALA A 213 11.01 -3.00 1.56
N PRO A 214 9.67 -2.84 1.59
CA PRO A 214 8.95 -2.52 2.84
C PRO A 214 9.13 -3.55 3.97
N VAL A 215 9.10 -4.84 3.66
CA VAL A 215 9.26 -5.92 4.65
C VAL A 215 10.68 -5.94 5.21
N VAL A 216 11.69 -5.86 4.34
CA VAL A 216 13.10 -5.77 4.74
C VAL A 216 13.34 -4.52 5.57
N HIS A 217 12.80 -3.37 5.15
CA HIS A 217 12.90 -2.14 5.93
C HIS A 217 12.27 -2.27 7.32
N THR A 218 11.13 -2.97 7.42
CA THR A 218 10.50 -3.28 8.71
C THR A 218 11.38 -4.17 9.58
N ALA A 219 12.02 -5.18 8.98
CA ALA A 219 12.95 -6.06 9.66
C ALA A 219 14.19 -5.31 10.18
N ASP A 220 14.73 -4.37 9.41
CA ASP A 220 15.85 -3.52 9.80
C ASP A 220 15.49 -2.63 11.00
N LEU A 221 14.33 -1.96 10.95
CA LEU A 221 13.85 -1.12 12.04
C LEU A 221 13.60 -1.92 13.32
N HIS A 222 13.03 -3.12 13.18
CA HIS A 222 12.75 -3.98 14.33
C HIS A 222 14.04 -4.57 14.92
N SER A 223 14.96 -5.05 14.08
CA SER A 223 16.21 -5.67 14.52
C SER A 223 17.16 -4.69 15.21
N ALA A 224 17.14 -3.41 14.80
CA ALA A 224 17.86 -2.35 15.49
C ALA A 224 17.42 -2.14 16.95
N ALA A 225 16.15 -2.42 17.26
CA ALA A 225 15.59 -2.25 18.60
C ALA A 225 15.44 -3.57 19.38
N ARG A 226 15.30 -4.71 18.70
CA ARG A 226 15.05 -6.03 19.30
C ARG A 226 15.80 -7.14 18.58
N ARG A 227 16.57 -7.91 19.36
CA ARG A 227 17.38 -9.02 18.87
C ARG A 227 16.58 -10.16 18.23
N ASN A 228 15.35 -10.42 18.70
CA ASN A 228 14.52 -11.52 18.21
C ASN A 228 13.75 -11.11 16.94
N SER A 229 14.48 -11.00 15.84
CA SER A 229 13.98 -10.70 14.50
C SER A 229 14.43 -11.81 13.55
N TYR A 230 13.48 -12.47 12.89
CA TYR A 230 13.76 -13.55 11.96
C TYR A 230 13.18 -13.20 10.59
N LEU A 231 13.93 -13.45 9.52
CA LEU A 231 13.51 -13.23 8.14
C LEU A 231 13.56 -14.55 7.38
N TYR A 232 12.55 -14.85 6.58
CA TYR A 232 12.56 -15.98 5.65
C TYR A 232 12.26 -15.53 4.22
N VAL A 233 12.78 -16.28 3.25
CA VAL A 233 12.42 -16.18 1.83
C VAL A 233 11.84 -17.53 1.43
N PHE A 234 10.61 -17.54 0.94
CA PHE A 234 9.92 -18.75 0.54
C PHE A 234 9.98 -18.91 -0.99
N ASP A 235 10.72 -19.93 -1.43
CA ASP A 235 11.00 -20.19 -2.85
C ASP A 235 10.33 -21.48 -3.36
N TYR A 236 9.56 -22.18 -2.53
CA TYR A 236 8.94 -23.43 -2.93
C TYR A 236 7.69 -23.18 -3.80
N GLN A 237 7.67 -23.77 -4.99
CA GLN A 237 6.50 -23.78 -5.87
C GLN A 237 5.89 -25.18 -5.98
N THR A 238 4.59 -25.28 -5.73
CA THR A 238 3.85 -26.55 -5.81
C THR A 238 3.88 -27.11 -7.22
N LYS A 239 4.17 -28.41 -7.36
CA LYS A 239 4.25 -29.10 -8.67
C LYS A 239 2.97 -29.03 -9.49
N PHE A 240 1.83 -29.04 -8.81
CA PHE A 240 0.49 -28.95 -9.39
C PHE A 240 -0.15 -27.60 -9.05
N GLY A 241 0.61 -26.52 -9.16
CA GLY A 241 0.10 -25.16 -9.00
C GLY A 241 -0.53 -24.63 -10.28
N ASP A 242 -1.43 -23.68 -10.14
CA ASP A 242 -2.09 -22.99 -11.26
C ASP A 242 -1.15 -22.05 -12.04
N TYR A 243 0.12 -21.96 -11.62
CA TYR A 243 1.11 -21.02 -12.13
C TYR A 243 2.33 -21.74 -12.70
N PRO A 244 2.87 -21.30 -13.85
CA PRO A 244 4.03 -21.91 -14.47
C PRO A 244 5.24 -21.77 -13.57
N GLN A 245 6.02 -22.85 -13.47
CA GLN A 245 7.23 -22.81 -12.65
C GLN A 245 8.31 -21.98 -13.34
N LEU A 246 8.76 -20.93 -12.65
CA LEU A 246 9.92 -20.16 -13.09
C LEU A 246 11.13 -21.09 -12.98
N ARG A 247 11.72 -21.46 -14.13
CA ARG A 247 12.97 -22.23 -14.13
C ARG A 247 14.10 -21.30 -13.68
N ASN A 248 14.73 -21.66 -12.57
CA ASN A 248 16.04 -21.11 -12.16
C ASN A 248 17.11 -21.45 -13.20
#